data_AF-A0A9E7L7Y3-F1
#
_entry.id   AF-A0A9E7L7Y3-F1
#
_cell.length_a   1.000
_cell.length_b   1.000
_cell.length_c   1.000
_cell.angle_alpha   90.00
_cell.angle_beta   90.00
_cell.angle_gamma   90.00
#
_symmetry.space_group_name_H-M   'P 1'
#
loop_
_entity.id
_entity.type
_entity.pdbx_description
1 polymer ?
#
loop_
_entity_poly.entity_id
_entity_poly.type
_entity_poly.pdbx_seq_one_letter_code
_entity_poly.pdbx_strand_id
1 'polypeptide(L)' 'MEALDAYLCKKHDRLLAKLLQPNSYEKKSSLAIVDGFSVEISKEQAAILGSAKEVRVVEKNQELA' A
#
# COMPACT_ATOMS: atom_id res chain seq x y z
N MET A 1 -14.22 15.89 6.64
CA MET A 1 -12.95 15.13 6.83
C MET A 1 -12.92 13.82 6.04
N GLU A 2 -14.06 13.17 5.77
CA GLU A 2 -14.15 11.86 5.06
C GLU A 2 -13.67 11.85 3.60
N ALA A 3 -13.73 12.98 2.88
CA ALA A 3 -13.36 13.02 1.46
C ALA A 3 -11.87 12.78 1.20
N LEU A 4 -10.99 13.18 2.13
CA LEU A 4 -9.54 13.03 1.97
C LEU A 4 -9.13 11.57 2.16
N ASP A 5 -9.68 10.90 3.19
CA ASP A 5 -9.43 9.49 3.43
C ASP A 5 -9.88 8.62 2.25
N ALA A 6 -11.09 8.89 1.73
CA ALA A 6 -11.60 8.21 0.54
C ALA A 6 -10.75 8.48 -0.72
N TYR A 7 -10.23 9.70 -0.89
CA TYR A 7 -9.35 10.05 -2.00
C TYR A 7 -8.01 9.30 -1.93
N LEU A 8 -7.39 9.28 -0.75
CA LEU A 8 -6.14 8.57 -0.50
C LEU A 8 -6.32 7.07 -0.62
N CYS A 9 -7.41 6.53 -0.09
CA CYS A 9 -7.79 5.13 -0.23
C CYS A 9 -7.85 4.72 -1.71
N LYS A 10 -8.54 5.49 -2.57
CA LYS A 10 -8.59 5.25 -4.02
C LYS A 10 -7.23 5.38 -4.69
N LYS A 11 -6.39 6.32 -4.26
CA LYS A 11 -5.03 6.50 -4.79
C LYS A 11 -4.17 5.26 -4.50
N HIS A 12 -4.20 4.77 -3.26
CA HIS A 12 -3.46 3.57 -2.85
C HIS A 12 -3.98 2.32 -3.59
N ASP A 13 -5.30 2.15 -3.68
CA ASP A 13 -5.90 1.04 -4.42
C ASP A 13 -5.50 1.03 -5.90
N ARG A 14 -5.45 2.21 -6.53
CA ARG A 14 -5.01 2.33 -7.93
C ARG A 14 -3.53 1.97 -8.11
N LEU A 15 -2.68 2.32 -7.16
CA LEU A 15 -1.25 1.96 -7.18
C LEU A 15 -1.07 0.45 -6.97
N LEU A 16 -1.78 -0.13 -6.01
CA LEU A 16 -1.78 -1.57 -5.76
C LEU A 16 -2.27 -2.36 -6.98
N ALA A 17 -3.40 -1.97 -7.56
CA ALA A 17 -3.96 -2.64 -8.74
C ALA A 17 -3.08 -2.51 -10.01
N LYS A 18 -2.21 -1.50 -10.07
CA LYS A 18 -1.27 -1.30 -11.18
C LYS A 18 -0.01 -2.17 -11.04
N LEU A 19 0.42 -2.42 -9.81
CA LEU A 19 1.66 -3.14 -9.51
C LEU A 19 1.43 -4.63 -9.21
N LEU A 20 0.29 -4.96 -8.64
CA LEU A 20 -0.06 -6.29 -8.16
C LEU A 20 -1.32 -6.80 -8.85
N GLN A 21 -1.41 -8.12 -9.00
CA GLN A 21 -2.61 -8.73 -9.53
C GLN A 21 -3.79 -8.54 -8.56
N PRO A 22 -4.98 -8.17 -9.06
CA PRO A 22 -6.18 -8.08 -8.24
C PRO A 22 -6.46 -9.43 -7.57
N ASN A 23 -6.86 -9.41 -6.29
CA ASN A 23 -7.03 -10.57 -5.39
C ASN A 23 -5.73 -11.23 -4.89
N SER A 24 -4.56 -10.66 -5.19
CA SER A 24 -3.26 -11.18 -4.71
C SER A 24 -2.67 -10.37 -3.54
N TYR A 25 -3.42 -9.41 -3.01
CA TYR A 25 -3.01 -8.54 -1.90
C TYR A 25 -4.22 -8.17 -1.05
N GLU A 26 -4.01 -7.95 0.25
CA GLU A 26 -5.06 -7.46 1.16
C GLU A 26 -4.60 -6.18 1.84
N LYS A 27 -5.28 -5.05 1.56
CA LYS A 27 -4.97 -3.78 2.23
C LYS A 27 -5.54 -3.82 3.64
N LYS A 28 -4.69 -3.72 4.66
CA LYS A 28 -5.10 -3.72 6.07
C LYS A 28 -5.50 -2.32 6.54
N SER A 29 -4.66 -1.32 6.23
CA SER A 29 -4.83 0.04 6.76
C SER A 29 -4.34 1.09 5.77
N SER A 30 -4.85 2.31 5.90
CA SER A 30 -4.35 3.49 5.18
C SER A 30 -4.05 4.60 6.19
N LEU A 31 -2.87 5.21 6.05
CA LEU A 31 -2.37 6.28 6.91
C LEU A 31 -2.42 7.60 6.13
N ALA A 32 -3.49 8.36 6.34
CA ALA A 32 -3.72 9.61 5.62
C ALA A 32 -2.66 10.70 5.92
N ILE A 33 -2.03 10.65 7.09
CA ILE A 33 -1.06 11.66 7.55
C ILE A 33 0.23 11.64 6.71
N VAL A 34 0.65 10.46 6.26
CA VAL A 34 1.93 10.25 5.56
C VAL A 34 1.76 9.74 4.13
N ASP A 35 0.54 9.80 3.57
CA ASP A 35 0.20 9.18 2.26
C ASP A 35 0.68 7.72 2.20
N GLY A 36 0.54 7.01 3.33
CA GLY A 36 1.05 5.65 3.52
C GLY A 36 -0.08 4.63 3.60
N PHE A 37 0.24 3.35 3.44
CA PHE A 37 -0.70 2.27 3.63
C PHE A 37 0.00 0.98 4.06
N SER A 38 -0.73 0.12 4.77
CA SER A 38 -0.28 -1.20 5.15
C SER A 38 -1.05 -2.24 4.33
N VAL A 39 -0.30 -3.11 3.67
CA VAL A 39 -0.86 -4.17 2.82
C VAL A 39 -0.19 -5.49 3.17
N GLU A 40 -0.98 -6.54 3.27
CA GLU A 40 -0.51 -7.91 3.38
C GLU A 40 -0.22 -8.45 1.98
N ILE A 41 1.05 -8.74 1.74
CA ILE A 41 1.61 -9.12 0.45
C ILE A 41 2.75 -10.12 0.64
N SER A 42 3.06 -10.82 -0.43
CA SER A 42 4.22 -11.71 -0.48
C SER A 42 5.54 -10.93 -0.54
N LYS A 43 6.65 -11.55 -0.11
CA LYS A 43 7.99 -10.92 -0.14
C LYS A 43 8.41 -10.49 -1.56
N GLU A 44 8.02 -11.26 -2.57
CA GLU A 44 8.28 -10.95 -3.98
C GLU A 44 7.50 -9.69 -4.43
N GLN A 45 6.24 -9.59 -4.03
CA GLN A 45 5.39 -8.43 -4.30
C GLN A 45 5.91 -7.16 -3.60
N ALA A 46 6.48 -7.29 -2.41
CA ALA A 46 7.12 -6.18 -1.70
C ALA A 46 8.35 -5.65 -2.46
N ALA A 47 9.13 -6.52 -3.10
CA ALA A 47 10.26 -6.10 -3.94
C ALA A 47 9.80 -5.36 -5.22
N ILE A 48 8.66 -5.78 -5.81
CA ILE A 48 8.03 -5.09 -6.94
C ILE A 48 7.58 -3.68 -6.54
N LEU A 49 6.92 -3.56 -5.38
CA LEU A 49 6.52 -2.28 -4.81
C LEU A 49 7.72 -1.38 -4.51
N GLY A 50 8.78 -1.91 -3.92
CA GLY A 50 10.01 -1.15 -3.64
C GLY A 50 10.75 -0.69 -4.91
N SER A 51 10.49 -1.34 -6.04
CA SER A 51 11.04 -0.95 -7.35
C SER A 51 10.16 0.06 -8.09
N ALA A 52 8.95 0.36 -7.57
CA ALA A 52 8.05 1.31 -8.20
C ALA A 52 8.48 2.76 -7.90
N LYS A 53 8.59 3.58 -8.94
CA LYS A 53 8.96 5.01 -8.81
C LYS A 53 8.03 5.83 -7.90
N GLU A 54 6.81 5.35 -7.70
CA GLU A 54 5.77 6.00 -6.90
C GLU A 54 5.88 5.65 -5.40
N VAL A 55 6.71 4.67 -5.04
CA VAL A 55 6.90 4.19 -3.67
C VAL A 55 8.26 4.63 -3.16
N ARG A 56 8.29 5.38 -2.04
CA ARG A 56 9.55 5.85 -1.44
C ARG A 56 10.20 4.82 -0.54
N VAL A 57 9.39 4.10 0.24
CA VAL A 57 9.85 3.19 1.28
C VAL A 57 8.89 2.00 1.34
N VAL A 58 9.44 0.80 1.38
CA VAL A 58 8.72 -0.44 1.70
C VAL A 58 9.44 -1.08 2.87
N GLU A 59 8.80 -1.07 4.03
CA GLU A 59 9.28 -1.78 5.20
C GLU A 59 8.29 -2.85 5.61
N LYS A 60 8.79 -3.92 6.22
CA LYS A 60 7.91 -4.90 6.85
C LYS A 60 7.19 -4.21 8.00
N ASN A 61 5.88 -4.35 8.08
CA ASN A 61 5.12 -3.86 9.22
C ASN A 61 5.55 -4.67 10.46
N GLN A 62 6.48 -4.12 11.26
CA GLN A 62 7.07 -4.79 12.41
C GLN A 62 6.26 -4.52 13.70
N GLU A 63 4.96 -4.30 13.57
CA GLU A 63 4.04 -4.00 14.69
C GLU A 63 3.49 -5.26 15.40
N LEU A 64 4.06 -6.44 15.14
CA LEU A 64 3.75 -7.69 15.85
C LEU A 64 5.04 -8.28 16.43
N ALA A 65 5.39 -7.81 17.62
CA ALA A 65 6.25 -8.50 18.59
C ALA A 65 5.47 -8.60 19.91
#